data_AF-A0AA91C668-F1
#
_entry.id   AF-A0AA91C668-F1
#
_cell.length_a   1.000
_cell.length_b   1.000
_cell.length_c   1.000
_cell.angle_alpha   90.00
_cell.angle_beta   90.00
_cell.angle_gamma   90.00
#
_symmetry.space_group_name_H-M   'P 1'
#
loop_
_entity.id
_entity.type
_entity.pdbx_description
1 polymer ?
#
loop_
_entity_poly.entity_id
_entity_poly.type
_entity_poly.pdbx_seq_one_letter_code
_entity_poly.pdbx_strand_id
1 'polypeptide(L)'
;MEKEIILENLDENIVNEATFYNQQNIPSQISQALYLYGSTTDYQVLGFVDASDDGSQGMIFTDQGVYFCFKEPHSFLYEDIEELVLVKKEEGFDFYAKIKTKANTFVFKNKYLNLKGFIECLSEILEMPVHYEMSAYEKVEYFVPIVLNDLKEDVYEDLELNEQHFQQIKDIEHELEMAKELKDLDYQDECRSLCRYCLDFFESLGLDSDEIDALNEAQSFFDQQDSQENQQLEGAKRWVDEMMSNYQNGDTGMYDQMKSTMENLGIDEERLKNMSNEEVDQYVKEMCKKFGISQSLFDKLKDRFGK
;
A
#
# COMPACT_ATOMS: atom_id res chain seq x y z
N MET A 1 -18.13 -0.24 28.24
CA MET A 1 -18.13 0.93 27.35
C MET A 1 -19.35 1.78 27.68
N GLU A 2 -19.23 3.10 27.65
CA GLU A 2 -20.39 3.96 27.91
C GLU A 2 -21.27 4.05 26.66
N LYS A 3 -22.56 3.76 26.83
CA LYS A 3 -23.56 3.80 25.76
C LYS A 3 -23.59 5.15 25.03
N GLU A 4 -23.38 6.24 25.76
CA GLU A 4 -23.47 7.61 25.24
C GLU A 4 -22.40 7.85 24.17
N ILE A 5 -21.16 7.42 24.41
CA ILE A 5 -20.05 7.52 23.46
C ILE A 5 -20.38 6.77 22.15
N ILE A 6 -20.97 5.57 22.25
CA ILE A 6 -21.35 4.81 21.04
C ILE A 6 -22.43 5.56 20.25
N LEU A 7 -23.43 6.13 20.92
CA LEU A 7 -24.51 6.85 20.24
C LEU A 7 -24.08 8.19 19.64
N GLU A 8 -23.09 8.86 20.22
CA GLU A 8 -22.57 10.13 19.71
C GLU A 8 -21.77 9.95 18.41
N ASN A 9 -21.04 8.85 18.28
CA ASN A 9 -20.19 8.59 17.11
C ASN A 9 -20.85 7.69 16.05
N LEU A 10 -21.99 7.06 16.36
CA LEU A 10 -22.69 6.16 15.44
C LEU A 10 -23.73 6.90 14.60
N ASP A 11 -23.39 7.19 13.35
CA ASP A 11 -24.23 7.93 12.41
C ASP A 11 -24.26 7.32 11.00
N GLU A 12 -24.88 8.04 10.06
CA GLU A 12 -25.02 7.63 8.66
C GLU A 12 -23.70 7.61 7.88
N ASN A 13 -22.62 8.20 8.40
CA ASN A 13 -21.31 8.23 7.73
C ASN A 13 -20.64 6.86 7.68
N ILE A 14 -21.13 5.86 8.43
CA ILE A 14 -20.58 4.50 8.42
C ILE A 14 -21.06 3.66 7.23
N VAL A 15 -22.05 4.14 6.44
CA VAL A 15 -22.64 3.41 5.31
C VAL A 15 -22.42 4.12 3.97
N ASN A 16 -22.35 3.33 2.90
CA ASN A 16 -22.29 3.79 1.51
C ASN A 16 -23.55 3.33 0.74
N GLU A 17 -23.65 2.02 0.48
CA GLU A 17 -24.77 1.41 -0.26
C GLU A 17 -25.83 0.78 0.67
N ALA A 18 -25.60 0.75 1.99
CA ALA A 18 -26.55 0.23 2.98
C ALA A 18 -27.38 1.34 3.64
N THR A 19 -28.44 0.96 4.35
CA THR A 19 -29.27 1.88 5.13
C THR A 19 -28.91 1.81 6.60
N PHE A 20 -28.59 2.96 7.21
CA PHE A 20 -28.38 3.07 8.65
C PHE A 20 -29.66 3.48 9.37
N TYR A 21 -29.94 2.79 10.49
CA TYR A 21 -31.01 3.07 11.42
C TYR A 21 -30.44 3.26 12.82
N ASN A 22 -30.67 4.43 13.40
CA ASN A 22 -30.34 4.73 14.79
C ASN A 22 -31.34 4.06 15.76
N GLN A 23 -31.03 4.11 17.06
CA GLN A 23 -31.87 3.53 18.12
C GLN A 23 -33.34 4.00 18.10
N GLN A 24 -33.64 5.19 17.55
CA GLN A 24 -34.99 5.75 17.54
C GLN A 24 -35.82 5.33 16.32
N ASN A 25 -35.18 4.85 15.24
CA ASN A 25 -35.84 4.57 13.97
C ASN A 25 -35.59 3.13 13.46
N ILE A 26 -35.34 2.18 14.36
CA ILE A 26 -35.09 0.78 14.01
C ILE A 26 -36.31 0.16 13.29
N PRO A 27 -36.14 -0.42 12.10
CA PRO A 27 -37.21 -0.99 11.30
C PRO A 27 -37.55 -2.41 11.78
N SER A 28 -38.70 -2.94 11.35
CA SER A 28 -39.17 -4.28 11.75
C SER A 28 -38.23 -5.43 11.34
N GLN A 29 -37.47 -5.23 10.27
CA GLN A 29 -36.49 -6.16 9.70
C GLN A 29 -35.39 -6.53 10.70
N ILE A 30 -35.16 -5.70 11.72
CA ILE A 30 -34.24 -6.01 12.83
C ILE A 30 -34.56 -7.36 13.49
N SER A 31 -35.83 -7.79 13.49
CA SER A 31 -36.24 -9.07 14.08
C SER A 31 -35.55 -10.26 13.40
N GLN A 32 -35.38 -10.17 12.08
CA GLN A 32 -34.69 -11.19 11.29
C GLN A 32 -33.18 -11.13 11.53
N ALA A 33 -32.60 -9.93 11.57
CA ALA A 33 -31.20 -9.73 11.88
C ALA A 33 -30.82 -10.27 13.27
N LEU A 34 -31.63 -9.96 14.29
CA LEU A 34 -31.45 -10.46 15.66
C LEU A 34 -31.50 -11.98 15.73
N TYR A 35 -32.40 -12.60 14.97
CA TYR A 35 -32.51 -14.06 14.90
C TYR A 35 -31.31 -14.71 14.21
N LEU A 36 -30.81 -14.11 13.12
CA LEU A 36 -29.77 -14.69 12.28
C LEU A 36 -28.36 -14.50 12.87
N TYR A 37 -28.07 -13.33 13.43
CA TYR A 37 -26.73 -12.98 13.88
C TYR A 37 -26.68 -12.08 15.11
N GLY A 38 -27.82 -11.74 15.72
CA GLY A 38 -27.85 -10.96 16.96
C GLY A 38 -27.32 -11.73 18.17
N SER A 39 -27.02 -11.00 19.25
CA SER A 39 -26.64 -11.60 20.51
C SER A 39 -27.81 -12.31 21.18
N THR A 40 -27.53 -13.42 21.83
CA THR A 40 -28.48 -14.12 22.71
C THR A 40 -28.50 -13.56 24.14
N THR A 41 -27.61 -12.61 24.45
CA THR A 41 -27.45 -12.06 25.81
C THR A 41 -27.46 -10.54 25.85
N ASP A 42 -27.12 -9.88 24.74
CA ASP A 42 -27.11 -8.43 24.58
C ASP A 42 -28.23 -7.99 23.63
N TYR A 43 -29.32 -7.50 24.21
CA TYR A 43 -30.52 -7.14 23.46
C TYR A 43 -30.62 -5.65 23.15
N GLN A 44 -29.66 -4.84 23.62
CA GLN A 44 -29.76 -3.40 23.50
C GLN A 44 -29.18 -2.90 22.17
N VAL A 45 -30.05 -2.87 21.16
CA VAL A 45 -29.67 -2.32 19.85
C VAL A 45 -29.51 -0.79 19.94
N LEU A 46 -28.31 -0.32 19.62
CA LEU A 46 -27.93 1.09 19.55
C LEU A 46 -27.99 1.61 18.11
N GLY A 47 -27.72 0.75 17.13
CA GLY A 47 -27.90 1.05 15.72
C GLY A 47 -27.92 -0.22 14.89
N PHE A 48 -28.45 -0.09 13.68
CA PHE A 48 -28.65 -1.18 12.74
C PHE A 48 -28.31 -0.72 11.33
N VAL A 49 -27.45 -1.47 10.65
CA VAL A 49 -27.14 -1.31 9.25
C VAL A 49 -27.82 -2.45 8.50
N ASP A 50 -28.73 -2.13 7.59
CA ASP A 50 -29.37 -3.10 6.69
C ASP A 50 -28.76 -3.00 5.29
N ALA A 51 -28.17 -4.09 4.82
CA ALA A 51 -27.55 -4.18 3.50
C ALA A 51 -28.42 -4.97 2.49
N SER A 52 -29.52 -5.57 2.92
CA SER A 52 -30.37 -6.43 2.08
C SER A 52 -31.84 -6.02 2.03
N ASP A 53 -32.23 -4.96 2.72
CA ASP A 53 -33.60 -4.42 2.88
C ASP A 53 -34.61 -5.39 3.54
N ASP A 54 -34.15 -6.59 3.89
CA ASP A 54 -34.89 -7.64 4.60
C ASP A 54 -34.23 -8.05 5.94
N GLY A 55 -33.12 -7.41 6.31
CA GLY A 55 -32.36 -7.69 7.52
C GLY A 55 -31.57 -9.01 7.52
N SER A 56 -31.50 -9.73 6.40
CA SER A 56 -30.67 -10.94 6.27
C SER A 56 -29.17 -10.65 6.20
N GLN A 57 -28.79 -9.46 5.74
CA GLN A 57 -27.40 -8.99 5.72
C GLN A 57 -27.28 -7.61 6.34
N GLY A 58 -26.24 -7.40 7.15
CA GLY A 58 -26.10 -6.15 7.88
C GLY A 58 -25.20 -6.23 9.11
N MET A 59 -25.31 -5.19 9.94
CA MET A 59 -24.62 -5.07 11.23
C MET A 59 -25.57 -4.54 12.31
N ILE A 60 -25.44 -5.06 13.51
CA ILE A 60 -26.13 -4.62 14.72
C ILE A 60 -25.07 -4.11 15.70
N PHE A 61 -25.22 -2.87 16.14
CA PHE A 61 -24.41 -2.24 17.15
C PHE A 61 -25.12 -2.32 18.49
N THR A 62 -24.42 -2.82 19.51
CA THR A 62 -24.92 -2.88 20.88
C THR A 62 -23.97 -2.17 21.84
N ASP A 63 -24.22 -2.25 23.15
CA ASP A 63 -23.31 -1.66 24.15
C ASP A 63 -22.08 -2.54 24.46
N GLN A 64 -22.12 -3.84 24.12
CA GLN A 64 -20.99 -4.76 24.29
C GLN A 64 -20.15 -4.93 23.02
N GLY A 65 -20.74 -4.84 21.83
CA GLY A 65 -20.01 -5.11 20.60
C GLY A 65 -20.81 -4.94 19.32
N VAL A 66 -20.25 -5.50 18.26
CA VAL A 66 -20.83 -5.46 16.91
C VAL A 66 -21.09 -6.88 16.43
N TYR A 67 -22.29 -7.10 15.93
CA TYR A 67 -22.76 -8.38 15.40
C TYR A 67 -23.15 -8.22 13.95
N PHE A 68 -22.64 -9.05 13.04
CA PHE A 68 -22.81 -8.80 11.62
C PHE A 68 -22.90 -10.08 10.79
N CYS A 69 -23.55 -9.95 9.63
CA CYS A 69 -23.66 -11.02 8.65
C CYS A 69 -23.66 -10.41 7.25
N PHE A 70 -22.61 -10.63 6.46
CA PHE A 70 -22.58 -10.29 5.02
C PHE A 70 -22.46 -11.54 4.14
N LYS A 71 -21.87 -12.60 4.69
CA LYS A 71 -21.79 -13.93 4.07
C LYS A 71 -22.13 -14.99 5.10
N GLU A 72 -21.50 -14.86 6.26
CA GLU A 72 -21.70 -15.72 7.44
C GLU A 72 -21.75 -14.85 8.69
N PRO A 73 -22.46 -15.29 9.75
CA PRO A 73 -22.62 -14.54 10.98
C PRO A 73 -21.32 -14.51 11.78
N HIS A 74 -20.95 -13.32 12.22
CA HIS A 74 -19.76 -13.06 13.02
C HIS A 74 -20.05 -11.98 14.07
N SER A 75 -19.22 -11.91 15.10
CA SER A 75 -19.30 -10.86 16.11
C SER A 75 -17.94 -10.59 16.72
N PHE A 76 -17.77 -9.38 17.24
CA PHE A 76 -16.67 -9.04 18.13
C PHE A 76 -17.16 -8.12 19.25
N LEU A 77 -16.54 -8.25 20.42
CA LEU A 77 -16.76 -7.34 21.55
C LEU A 77 -15.78 -6.18 21.47
N TYR A 78 -16.21 -4.99 21.90
CA TYR A 78 -15.35 -3.82 21.90
C TYR A 78 -14.10 -4.02 22.77
N GLU A 79 -14.25 -4.69 23.92
CA GLU A 79 -13.15 -5.00 24.85
C GLU A 79 -12.10 -5.98 24.31
N ASP A 80 -12.41 -6.66 23.20
CA ASP A 80 -11.52 -7.64 22.57
C ASP A 80 -10.74 -7.06 21.39
N ILE A 81 -11.06 -5.84 20.96
CA ILE A 81 -10.34 -5.17 19.87
C ILE A 81 -8.95 -4.77 20.36
N GLU A 82 -7.93 -5.16 19.61
CA GLU A 82 -6.52 -4.85 19.88
C GLU A 82 -5.95 -3.88 18.85
N GLU A 83 -6.45 -3.90 17.61
CA GLU A 83 -5.93 -3.06 16.53
C GLU A 83 -7.00 -2.77 15.49
N LEU A 84 -7.09 -1.51 15.09
CA LEU A 84 -7.90 -1.04 13.97
C LEU A 84 -6.98 -0.71 12.81
N VAL A 85 -7.21 -1.31 11.64
CA VAL A 85 -6.33 -1.13 10.49
C VAL A 85 -7.13 -0.74 9.24
N LEU A 86 -6.73 0.34 8.59
CA LEU A 86 -7.15 0.67 7.23
C LEU A 86 -6.05 0.31 6.26
N VAL A 87 -6.36 -0.53 5.28
CA VAL A 87 -5.39 -0.99 4.30
C VAL A 87 -5.73 -0.40 2.94
N LYS A 88 -4.80 0.37 2.37
CA LYS A 88 -4.93 0.86 0.99
C LYS A 88 -4.69 -0.31 0.03
N LYS A 89 -5.48 -0.37 -1.05
CA LYS A 89 -5.23 -1.34 -2.12
C LYS A 89 -5.67 -0.77 -3.46
N GLU A 90 -4.79 -0.84 -4.44
CA GLU A 90 -5.13 -0.58 -5.84
C GLU A 90 -6.13 -1.62 -6.41
N GLU A 91 -7.01 -1.11 -7.29
CA GLU A 91 -8.17 -1.71 -7.95
C GLU A 91 -9.48 -1.87 -7.12
N GLY A 92 -10.35 -0.86 -7.23
CA GLY A 92 -11.80 -0.96 -7.02
C GLY A 92 -12.36 -0.43 -5.70
N PHE A 93 -11.51 -0.09 -4.71
CA PHE A 93 -11.87 0.51 -3.43
C PHE A 93 -10.70 1.37 -2.91
N ASP A 94 -10.97 2.51 -2.27
CA ASP A 94 -9.92 3.36 -1.70
C ASP A 94 -9.23 2.71 -0.49
N PHE A 95 -9.99 1.95 0.32
CA PHE A 95 -9.49 1.22 1.48
C PHE A 95 -10.27 -0.08 1.71
N TYR A 96 -9.65 -1.04 2.41
CA TYR A 96 -10.37 -2.09 3.11
C TYR A 96 -9.98 -2.13 4.59
N ALA A 97 -10.92 -2.48 5.45
CA ALA A 97 -10.71 -2.45 6.89
C ALA A 97 -10.30 -3.83 7.43
N LYS A 98 -9.37 -3.86 8.39
CA LYS A 98 -9.09 -5.02 9.23
C LYS A 98 -9.27 -4.63 10.69
N ILE A 99 -9.96 -5.48 11.45
CA ILE A 99 -10.09 -5.35 12.91
C ILE A 99 -9.43 -6.58 13.50
N LYS A 100 -8.34 -6.38 14.26
CA LYS A 100 -7.72 -7.46 15.02
C LYS A 100 -8.31 -7.47 16.42
N THR A 101 -8.74 -8.65 16.84
CA THR A 101 -9.18 -8.92 18.20
C THR A 101 -8.28 -9.97 18.82
N LYS A 102 -8.36 -10.14 20.14
CA LYS A 102 -7.59 -11.18 20.88
C LYS A 102 -7.67 -12.58 20.26
N ALA A 103 -8.79 -12.91 19.61
CA ALA A 103 -9.05 -14.25 19.08
C ALA A 103 -9.02 -14.33 17.55
N ASN A 104 -9.42 -13.28 16.83
CA ASN A 104 -9.67 -13.32 15.40
C ASN A 104 -9.29 -12.00 14.70
N THR A 105 -9.02 -12.08 13.40
CA THR A 105 -8.89 -10.90 12.54
C THR A 105 -10.05 -10.88 11.56
N PHE A 106 -10.84 -9.81 11.60
CA PHE A 106 -11.95 -9.58 10.68
C PHE A 106 -11.50 -8.67 9.55
N VAL A 107 -11.82 -9.05 8.31
CA VAL A 107 -11.44 -8.29 7.10
C VAL A 107 -12.71 -7.89 6.36
N PHE A 108 -12.94 -6.59 6.22
CA PHE A 108 -14.11 -6.03 5.56
C PHE A 108 -13.72 -5.53 4.17
N LYS A 109 -14.27 -6.17 3.14
CA LYS A 109 -14.12 -5.81 1.71
C LYS A 109 -15.50 -5.78 1.07
N ASN A 110 -16.29 -4.76 1.38
CA ASN A 110 -17.65 -4.62 0.87
C ASN A 110 -17.96 -3.15 0.54
N LYS A 111 -18.97 -2.92 -0.32
CA LYS A 111 -19.43 -1.59 -0.73
C LYS A 111 -20.56 -1.04 0.15
N TYR A 112 -21.09 -1.86 1.04
CA TYR A 112 -22.20 -1.51 1.92
C TYR A 112 -21.77 -0.47 2.96
N LEU A 113 -20.58 -0.65 3.51
CA LEU A 113 -20.02 0.22 4.54
C LEU A 113 -19.09 1.26 3.92
N ASN A 114 -19.09 2.45 4.50
CA ASN A 114 -17.96 3.37 4.39
C ASN A 114 -16.87 2.86 5.34
N LEU A 115 -15.91 2.10 4.83
CA LEU A 115 -14.91 1.41 5.66
C LEU A 115 -14.00 2.37 6.42
N LYS A 116 -13.73 3.56 5.87
CA LYS A 116 -13.01 4.62 6.57
C LYS A 116 -13.84 5.14 7.73
N GLY A 117 -15.06 5.61 7.47
CA GLY A 117 -15.96 6.11 8.51
C GLY A 117 -16.29 5.07 9.58
N PHE A 118 -16.42 3.80 9.21
CA PHE A 118 -16.64 2.71 10.16
C PHE A 118 -15.45 2.50 11.12
N ILE A 119 -14.21 2.55 10.61
CA ILE A 119 -13.02 2.40 11.44
C ILE A 119 -12.78 3.66 12.29
N GLU A 120 -13.02 4.85 11.75
CA GLU A 120 -12.95 6.12 12.49
C GLU A 120 -13.96 6.13 13.64
N CYS A 121 -15.20 5.70 13.39
CA CYS A 121 -16.23 5.53 14.42
C CYS A 121 -15.76 4.58 15.53
N LEU A 122 -15.17 3.43 15.18
CA LEU A 122 -14.63 2.50 16.19
C LEU A 122 -13.43 3.10 16.94
N SER A 123 -12.58 3.87 16.26
CA SER A 123 -11.43 4.57 16.84
C SER A 123 -11.88 5.58 17.90
N GLU A 124 -12.91 6.37 17.60
CA GLU A 124 -13.52 7.33 18.53
C GLU A 124 -14.18 6.63 19.72
N ILE A 125 -14.93 5.55 19.47
CA ILE A 125 -15.60 4.76 20.52
C ILE A 125 -14.59 4.13 21.49
N LEU A 126 -13.45 3.69 20.98
CA LEU A 126 -12.42 2.98 21.75
C LEU A 126 -11.31 3.88 22.27
N GLU A 127 -11.25 5.14 21.84
CA GLU A 127 -10.09 6.04 22.01
C GLU A 127 -8.77 5.37 21.56
N MET A 128 -8.81 4.65 20.43
CA MET A 128 -7.68 3.89 19.90
C MET A 128 -7.23 4.41 18.53
N PRO A 129 -5.92 4.55 18.27
CA PRO A 129 -5.44 5.03 16.98
C PRO A 129 -5.74 4.03 15.86
N VAL A 130 -6.01 4.57 14.67
CA VAL A 130 -6.14 3.78 13.44
C VAL A 130 -4.76 3.57 12.84
N HIS A 131 -4.39 2.32 12.59
CA HIS A 131 -3.17 1.98 11.86
C HIS A 131 -3.45 1.97 10.36
N TYR A 132 -2.68 2.73 9.58
CA TYR A 132 -2.77 2.70 8.11
C TYR A 132 -1.72 1.74 7.56
N GLU A 133 -2.17 0.60 7.03
CA GLU A 133 -1.31 -0.36 6.33
C GLU A 133 -1.24 0.06 4.86
N MET A 134 -0.10 0.61 4.49
CA MET A 134 0.17 1.12 3.14
C MET A 134 1.57 0.70 2.75
N SER A 135 1.75 0.28 1.50
CA SER A 135 3.10 0.13 0.93
C SER A 135 3.81 1.49 0.91
N ALA A 136 5.15 1.46 0.87
CA ALA A 136 5.93 2.70 0.78
C ALA A 136 5.50 3.57 -0.43
N TYR A 137 5.11 2.94 -1.54
CA TYR A 137 4.60 3.62 -2.73
C TYR A 137 3.22 4.27 -2.49
N GLU A 138 2.30 3.53 -1.87
CA GLU A 138 0.98 4.02 -1.50
C GLU A 138 1.03 5.17 -0.49
N LYS A 139 2.02 5.16 0.42
CA LYS A 139 2.29 6.26 1.36
C LYS A 139 2.59 7.56 0.61
N VAL A 140 3.40 7.50 -0.45
CA VAL A 140 3.73 8.68 -1.29
C VAL A 140 2.46 9.25 -1.90
N GLU A 141 1.66 8.41 -2.53
CA GLU A 141 0.43 8.85 -3.21
C GLU A 141 -0.61 9.42 -2.24
N TYR A 142 -0.60 8.99 -0.96
CA TYR A 142 -1.58 9.41 0.03
C TYR A 142 -1.16 10.64 0.83
N PHE A 143 0.07 10.67 1.34
CA PHE A 143 0.53 11.74 2.22
C PHE A 143 0.97 12.99 1.47
N VAL A 144 1.53 12.86 0.25
CA VAL A 144 1.94 14.03 -0.53
C VAL A 144 0.75 14.98 -0.78
N PRO A 145 -0.43 14.52 -1.27
CA PRO A 145 -1.57 15.41 -1.46
C PRO A 145 -2.08 16.09 -0.19
N ILE A 146 -1.97 15.42 0.97
CA ILE A 146 -2.40 15.99 2.26
C ILE A 146 -1.51 17.19 2.59
N VAL A 147 -0.19 17.01 2.59
CA VAL A 147 0.77 18.08 2.87
C VAL A 147 0.62 19.24 1.87
N LEU A 148 0.40 18.93 0.57
CA LEU A 148 0.18 19.96 -0.44
C LEU A 148 -1.12 20.74 -0.25
N ASN A 149 -2.19 20.09 0.21
CA ASN A 149 -3.45 20.77 0.53
C ASN A 149 -3.30 21.65 1.77
N ASP A 150 -2.63 21.17 2.81
CA ASP A 150 -2.36 21.96 4.03
C ASP A 150 -1.54 23.21 3.72
N LEU A 151 -0.57 23.11 2.81
CA LEU A 151 0.18 24.25 2.28
C LEU A 151 -0.69 25.25 1.53
N LYS A 152 -1.72 24.79 0.80
CA LYS A 152 -2.65 25.67 0.07
C LYS A 152 -3.70 26.31 0.97
N GLU A 153 -4.11 25.59 2.01
CA GLU A 153 -5.09 26.04 2.99
C GLU A 153 -4.48 26.90 4.11
N ASP A 154 -3.18 27.20 4.01
CA ASP A 154 -2.44 28.06 4.95
C ASP A 154 -2.48 27.51 6.39
N VAL A 155 -2.48 26.18 6.53
CA VAL A 155 -2.47 25.48 7.83
C VAL A 155 -1.17 25.78 8.59
N TYR A 156 -0.07 25.95 7.86
CA TYR A 156 1.22 26.36 8.39
C TYR A 156 1.29 27.89 8.49
N GLU A 157 0.58 28.47 9.46
CA GLU A 157 0.36 29.94 9.61
C GLU A 157 1.64 30.81 9.57
N ASP A 158 2.81 30.24 9.85
CA ASP A 158 4.10 30.92 9.85
C ASP A 158 4.85 30.87 8.49
N LEU A 159 4.25 30.26 7.46
CA LEU A 159 4.89 29.99 6.17
C LEU A 159 4.36 30.90 5.06
N GLU A 160 5.18 31.83 4.57
CA GLU A 160 4.85 32.63 3.38
C GLU A 160 5.30 31.94 2.09
N LEU A 161 4.34 31.39 1.34
CA LEU A 161 4.60 30.81 0.02
C LEU A 161 4.77 31.90 -1.07
N ASN A 162 5.79 31.75 -1.90
CA ASN A 162 6.01 32.60 -3.07
C ASN A 162 5.48 31.94 -4.36
N GLU A 163 5.48 32.68 -5.47
CA GLU A 163 5.01 32.18 -6.78
C GLU A 163 5.75 30.92 -7.24
N GLN A 164 7.04 30.77 -6.92
CA GLN A 164 7.83 29.59 -7.27
C GLN A 164 7.36 28.37 -6.48
N HIS A 165 7.05 28.50 -5.19
CA HIS A 165 6.50 27.42 -4.39
C HIS A 165 5.13 26.96 -4.92
N PHE A 166 4.26 27.90 -5.31
CA PHE A 166 2.98 27.56 -5.93
C PHE A 166 3.14 26.83 -7.26
N GLN A 167 4.18 27.16 -8.03
CA GLN A 167 4.48 26.42 -9.26
C GLN A 167 4.97 25.01 -8.95
N GLN A 168 5.88 24.85 -7.98
CA GLN A 168 6.36 23.54 -7.55
C GLN A 168 5.23 22.65 -7.03
N ILE A 169 4.29 23.19 -6.25
CA ILE A 169 3.10 22.46 -5.79
C ILE A 169 2.31 21.94 -6.99
N LYS A 170 2.04 22.78 -8.01
CA LYS A 170 1.31 22.35 -9.22
C LYS A 170 2.06 21.29 -10.01
N ASP A 171 3.38 21.41 -10.10
CA ASP A 171 4.20 20.44 -10.80
C ASP A 171 4.17 19.09 -10.07
N ILE A 172 4.28 19.07 -8.74
CA ILE A 172 4.15 17.84 -7.93
C ILE A 172 2.78 17.20 -8.12
N GLU A 173 1.70 17.99 -8.08
CA GLU A 173 0.34 17.46 -8.30
C GLU A 173 0.18 16.83 -9.68
N HIS A 174 0.76 17.45 -10.71
CA HIS A 174 0.71 16.92 -12.05
C HIS A 174 1.44 15.58 -12.17
N GLU A 175 2.67 15.50 -11.65
CA GLU A 175 3.46 14.27 -11.66
C GLU A 175 2.79 13.16 -10.84
N LEU A 176 2.19 13.49 -9.70
CA LEU A 176 1.46 12.53 -8.87
C LEU A 176 0.23 11.97 -9.59
N GLU A 177 -0.46 12.79 -10.37
CA GLU A 177 -1.59 12.32 -11.19
C GLU A 177 -1.12 11.45 -12.36
N MET A 178 -0.01 11.80 -13.01
CA MET A 178 0.58 10.95 -14.05
C MET A 178 1.07 9.61 -13.49
N ALA A 179 1.67 9.61 -12.30
CA ALA A 179 2.17 8.40 -11.66
C ALA A 179 1.04 7.38 -11.42
N LYS A 180 -0.16 7.81 -11.02
CA LYS A 180 -1.32 6.93 -10.84
C LYS A 180 -1.77 6.19 -12.11
N GLU A 181 -1.44 6.71 -13.29
CA GLU A 181 -1.76 6.05 -14.56
C GLU A 181 -0.73 4.96 -14.93
N LEU A 182 0.44 4.96 -14.29
CA LEU A 182 1.51 4.00 -14.52
C LEU A 182 1.23 2.66 -13.83
N LYS A 183 2.03 1.64 -14.18
CA LYS A 183 1.89 0.29 -13.63
C LYS A 183 3.24 -0.30 -13.27
N ASP A 184 3.20 -1.24 -12.34
CA ASP A 184 4.32 -2.10 -11.97
C ASP A 184 5.60 -1.32 -11.64
N LEU A 185 6.67 -1.52 -12.40
CA LEU A 185 7.98 -0.91 -12.17
C LEU A 185 7.99 0.58 -12.47
N ASP A 186 7.29 1.03 -13.52
CA ASP A 186 7.27 2.45 -13.89
C ASP A 186 6.61 3.28 -12.79
N TYR A 187 5.52 2.75 -12.19
CA TYR A 187 4.89 3.37 -11.02
C TYR A 187 5.84 3.45 -9.82
N GLN A 188 6.57 2.36 -9.55
CA GLN A 188 7.50 2.30 -8.41
C GLN A 188 8.65 3.30 -8.57
N ASP A 189 9.24 3.39 -9.76
CA ASP A 189 10.36 4.30 -10.05
C ASP A 189 9.93 5.77 -9.96
N GLU A 190 8.73 6.10 -10.46
CA GLU A 190 8.18 7.46 -10.34
C GLU A 190 7.84 7.79 -8.89
N CYS A 191 7.21 6.89 -8.12
CA CYS A 191 6.93 7.12 -6.71
C CYS A 191 8.21 7.35 -5.88
N ARG A 192 9.30 6.64 -6.17
CA ARG A 192 10.61 6.87 -5.51
C ARG A 192 11.14 8.27 -5.82
N SER A 193 11.10 8.66 -7.09
CA SER A 193 11.57 9.97 -7.55
C SER A 193 10.73 11.10 -6.96
N LEU A 194 9.41 10.93 -6.96
CA LEU A 194 8.45 11.88 -6.39
C LEU A 194 8.62 12.02 -4.88
N CYS A 195 8.77 10.92 -4.15
CA CYS A 195 8.96 10.95 -2.70
C CYS A 195 10.16 11.82 -2.32
N ARG A 196 11.30 11.58 -2.97
CA ARG A 196 12.52 12.34 -2.75
C ARG A 196 12.35 13.81 -3.10
N TYR A 197 11.76 14.11 -4.26
CA TYR A 197 11.52 15.49 -4.68
C TYR A 197 10.59 16.23 -3.71
N CYS A 198 9.55 15.57 -3.21
CA CYS A 198 8.63 16.15 -2.23
C CYS A 198 9.31 16.38 -0.88
N LEU A 199 10.09 15.42 -0.37
CA LEU A 199 10.82 15.58 0.89
C LEU A 199 11.85 16.71 0.82
N ASP A 200 12.60 16.82 -0.28
CA ASP A 200 13.54 17.92 -0.50
C ASP A 200 12.80 19.29 -0.51
N PHE A 201 11.59 19.33 -1.11
CA PHE A 201 10.75 20.52 -1.13
C PHE A 201 10.21 20.86 0.27
N PHE A 202 9.68 19.88 1.01
CA PHE A 202 9.14 20.08 2.37
C PHE A 202 10.23 20.47 3.37
N GLU A 203 11.42 19.87 3.27
CA GLU A 203 12.60 20.26 4.06
C GLU A 203 13.01 21.70 3.75
N SER A 204 12.97 22.13 2.48
CA SER A 204 13.30 23.51 2.09
C SER A 204 12.33 24.56 2.68
N LEU A 205 11.10 24.13 2.97
CA LEU A 205 10.07 24.93 3.64
C LEU A 205 10.14 24.81 5.17
N GLY A 206 10.94 23.89 5.71
CA GLY A 206 11.07 23.65 7.15
C GLY A 206 9.82 23.03 7.78
N LEU A 207 9.06 22.24 7.03
CA LEU A 207 7.85 21.58 7.51
C LEU A 207 8.20 20.37 8.37
N ASP A 208 7.37 20.15 9.40
CA ASP A 208 7.47 19.02 10.32
C ASP A 208 6.04 18.56 10.66
N SER A 209 5.65 17.38 10.19
CA SER A 209 4.32 16.82 10.37
C SER A 209 4.35 15.29 10.36
N ASP A 210 3.33 14.65 10.95
CA ASP A 210 3.21 13.18 11.01
C ASP A 210 3.17 12.57 9.58
N GLU A 211 2.62 13.29 8.60
CA GLU A 211 2.63 12.91 7.19
C GLU A 211 4.04 12.91 6.60
N ILE A 212 4.86 13.90 6.95
CA ILE A 212 6.26 13.99 6.50
C ILE A 212 7.09 12.87 7.13
N ASP A 213 6.86 12.54 8.40
CA ASP A 213 7.47 11.38 9.05
C ASP A 213 7.14 10.07 8.32
N ALA A 214 5.87 9.87 7.94
CA ALA A 214 5.45 8.71 7.17
C ALA A 214 6.12 8.65 5.78
N LEU A 215 6.37 9.80 5.14
CA LEU A 215 7.12 9.89 3.89
C LEU A 215 8.61 9.61 4.08
N ASN A 216 9.23 10.07 5.17
CA ASN A 216 10.61 9.76 5.51
C ASN A 216 10.83 8.25 5.75
N GLU A 217 9.86 7.57 6.36
CA GLU A 217 9.86 6.11 6.46
C GLU A 217 9.83 5.44 5.08
N ALA A 218 8.99 5.94 4.16
CA ALA A 218 8.91 5.44 2.80
C ALA A 218 10.24 5.63 2.05
N GLN A 219 10.86 6.81 2.16
CA GLN A 219 12.18 7.09 1.59
C GLN A 219 13.26 6.15 2.16
N SER A 220 13.26 5.93 3.47
CA SER A 220 14.19 5.00 4.13
C SER A 220 14.04 3.57 3.61
N PHE A 221 12.82 3.14 3.30
CA PHE A 221 12.55 1.85 2.67
C PHE A 221 13.13 1.80 1.24
N PHE A 222 12.95 2.87 0.44
CA PHE A 222 13.50 2.96 -0.91
C PHE A 222 15.04 2.90 -0.90
N ASP A 223 15.68 3.66 -0.01
CA ASP A 223 17.15 3.68 0.13
C ASP A 223 17.70 2.30 0.51
N GLN A 224 16.98 1.54 1.33
CA GLN A 224 17.35 0.16 1.68
C GLN A 224 17.24 -0.79 0.49
N GLN A 225 16.18 -0.68 -0.32
CA GLN A 225 16.05 -1.48 -1.55
C GLN A 225 17.19 -1.17 -2.52
N ASP A 226 17.44 0.12 -2.79
CA ASP A 226 18.53 0.56 -3.66
C ASP A 226 19.90 0.08 -3.17
N SER A 227 20.13 0.08 -1.85
CA SER A 227 21.38 -0.42 -1.26
C SER A 227 21.53 -1.93 -1.46
N GLN A 228 20.47 -2.72 -1.27
CA GLN A 228 20.50 -4.16 -1.51
C GLN A 228 20.74 -4.49 -2.99
N GLU A 229 20.04 -3.81 -3.90
CA GLU A 229 20.23 -3.97 -5.34
C GLU A 229 21.64 -3.57 -5.77
N ASN A 230 22.16 -2.46 -5.24
CA ASN A 230 23.53 -2.02 -5.52
C ASN A 230 24.58 -2.99 -4.98
N GLN A 231 24.38 -3.58 -3.80
CA GLN A 231 25.28 -4.61 -3.26
C GLN A 231 25.29 -5.87 -4.13
N GLN A 232 24.13 -6.32 -4.60
CA GLN A 232 24.03 -7.46 -5.52
C GLN A 232 24.72 -7.14 -6.86
N LEU A 233 24.52 -5.94 -7.39
CA LEU A 233 25.20 -5.44 -8.59
C LEU A 233 26.71 -5.36 -8.42
N GLU A 234 27.20 -4.87 -7.29
CA GLU A 234 28.64 -4.82 -7.00
C GLU A 234 29.23 -6.22 -6.84
N GLY A 235 28.52 -7.14 -6.18
CA GLY A 235 28.93 -8.54 -6.08
C GLY A 235 29.03 -9.19 -7.46
N ALA A 236 28.03 -8.98 -8.32
CA ALA A 236 28.05 -9.45 -9.70
C ALA A 236 29.21 -8.83 -10.50
N LYS A 237 29.47 -7.52 -10.36
CA LYS A 237 30.60 -6.84 -11.00
C LYS A 237 31.94 -7.43 -10.56
N ARG A 238 32.16 -7.60 -9.25
CA ARG A 238 33.41 -8.19 -8.73
C ARG A 238 33.62 -9.61 -9.21
N TRP A 239 32.56 -10.42 -9.25
CA TRP A 239 32.62 -11.78 -9.79
C TRP A 239 33.01 -11.78 -11.27
N VAL A 240 32.42 -10.91 -12.09
CA VAL A 240 32.79 -10.76 -13.52
C VAL A 240 34.24 -10.27 -13.66
N ASP A 241 34.66 -9.28 -12.89
CA ASP A 241 36.02 -8.73 -12.95
C ASP A 241 37.08 -9.77 -12.54
N GLU A 242 36.80 -10.55 -11.49
CA GLU A 242 37.63 -11.67 -11.04
C GLU A 242 37.72 -12.78 -12.09
N MET A 243 36.59 -13.12 -12.73
CA MET A 243 36.58 -14.05 -13.86
C MET A 243 37.42 -13.55 -15.04
N MET A 244 37.27 -12.29 -15.45
CA MET A 244 38.04 -11.72 -16.55
C MET A 244 39.54 -11.67 -16.23
N SER A 245 39.90 -11.39 -14.97
CA SER A 245 41.29 -11.43 -14.51
C SER A 245 41.88 -12.84 -14.55
N ASN A 246 41.13 -13.85 -14.07
CA ASN A 246 41.56 -15.25 -14.08
C ASN A 246 41.71 -15.79 -15.52
N TYR A 247 40.82 -15.38 -16.43
CA TYR A 247 40.92 -15.66 -17.86
C TYR A 247 42.20 -15.09 -18.48
N GLN A 248 42.50 -13.81 -18.21
CA GLN A 248 43.73 -13.17 -18.68
C GLN A 248 44.99 -13.86 -18.14
N ASN A 249 44.91 -14.46 -16.96
CA ASN A 249 46.00 -15.19 -16.30
C ASN A 249 46.08 -16.67 -16.68
N GLY A 250 45.22 -17.17 -17.58
CA GLY A 250 45.28 -18.53 -18.14
C GLY A 250 44.70 -19.64 -17.26
N ASP A 251 43.91 -19.31 -16.23
CA ASP A 251 43.21 -20.30 -15.39
C ASP A 251 41.86 -20.66 -16.01
N THR A 252 41.79 -21.83 -16.67
CA THR A 252 40.62 -22.28 -17.43
C THR A 252 39.58 -23.01 -16.58
N GLY A 253 39.85 -23.28 -15.29
CA GLY A 253 38.95 -24.05 -14.42
C GLY A 253 37.61 -23.36 -14.14
N MET A 254 37.59 -22.02 -14.08
CA MET A 254 36.35 -21.24 -13.97
C MET A 254 35.56 -21.16 -15.28
N TYR A 255 36.22 -21.29 -16.44
CA TYR A 255 35.53 -21.30 -17.74
C TYR A 255 34.69 -22.57 -17.92
N ASP A 256 35.16 -23.72 -17.43
CA ASP A 256 34.37 -24.96 -17.43
C ASP A 256 33.16 -24.87 -16.48
N GLN A 257 33.30 -24.20 -15.34
CA GLN A 257 32.17 -23.89 -14.45
C GLN A 257 31.18 -22.90 -15.09
N MET A 258 31.68 -21.88 -15.78
CA MET A 258 30.86 -20.91 -16.49
C MET A 258 30.12 -21.56 -17.66
N LYS A 259 30.80 -22.38 -18.45
CA LYS A 259 30.20 -23.16 -19.54
C LYS A 259 29.15 -24.13 -19.02
N SER A 260 29.44 -24.83 -17.93
CA SER A 260 28.46 -25.68 -17.24
C SER A 260 27.25 -24.89 -16.74
N THR A 261 27.47 -23.69 -16.18
CA THR A 261 26.38 -22.84 -15.69
C THR A 261 25.56 -22.27 -16.84
N MET A 262 26.20 -21.85 -17.94
CA MET A 262 25.55 -21.40 -19.17
C MET A 262 24.75 -22.53 -19.81
N GLU A 263 25.31 -23.73 -19.94
CA GLU A 263 24.59 -24.93 -20.41
C GLU A 263 23.40 -25.26 -19.51
N ASN A 264 23.55 -25.18 -18.18
CA ASN A 264 22.46 -25.40 -17.21
C ASN A 264 21.36 -24.33 -17.29
N LEU A 265 21.70 -23.10 -17.69
CA LEU A 265 20.75 -22.02 -17.92
C LEU A 265 20.15 -22.05 -19.35
N GLY A 266 20.60 -23.00 -20.19
CA GLY A 266 20.16 -23.15 -21.58
C GLY A 266 20.79 -22.13 -22.54
N ILE A 267 21.93 -21.55 -22.16
CA ILE A 267 22.69 -20.56 -22.91
C ILE A 267 23.78 -21.27 -23.73
N ASP A 268 23.66 -21.16 -25.05
CA ASP A 268 24.59 -21.77 -26.00
C ASP A 268 25.60 -20.74 -26.51
N GLU A 269 26.87 -20.95 -26.17
CA GLU A 269 27.99 -20.08 -26.52
C GLU A 269 28.23 -20.03 -28.04
N GLU A 270 27.98 -21.12 -28.78
CA GLU A 270 28.12 -21.12 -30.25
C GLU A 270 26.98 -20.37 -30.93
N ARG A 271 25.79 -20.32 -30.32
CA ARG A 271 24.70 -19.45 -30.79
C ARG A 271 25.04 -17.98 -30.58
N LEU A 272 25.54 -17.60 -29.40
CA LEU A 272 25.90 -16.22 -29.09
C LEU A 272 27.02 -15.67 -29.99
N LYS A 273 28.03 -16.49 -30.35
CA LYS A 273 29.12 -16.08 -31.25
C LYS A 273 28.70 -15.80 -32.68
N ASN A 274 27.57 -16.36 -33.12
CA ASN A 274 27.08 -16.24 -34.48
C ASN A 274 25.88 -15.29 -34.62
N MET A 275 25.45 -14.66 -33.51
CA MET A 275 24.35 -13.70 -33.47
C MET A 275 24.85 -12.27 -33.73
N SER A 276 24.06 -11.49 -34.45
CA SER A 276 24.26 -10.04 -34.57
C SER A 276 23.94 -9.33 -33.25
N ASN A 277 24.46 -8.11 -33.05
CA ASN A 277 24.23 -7.33 -31.82
C ASN A 277 22.73 -7.14 -31.50
N GLU A 278 21.88 -7.06 -32.52
CA GLU A 278 20.41 -6.95 -32.36
C GLU A 278 19.76 -8.27 -31.91
N GLU A 279 20.29 -9.41 -32.35
CA GLU A 279 19.84 -10.75 -31.92
C GLU A 279 20.32 -11.09 -30.52
N VAL A 280 21.51 -10.62 -30.14
CA VAL A 280 22.02 -10.70 -28.76
C VAL A 280 21.13 -9.89 -27.82
N ASP A 281 20.75 -8.66 -28.20
CA ASP A 281 19.82 -7.82 -27.42
C ASP A 281 18.44 -8.48 -27.23
N GLN A 282 17.90 -9.12 -28.27
CA GLN A 282 16.62 -9.81 -28.19
C GLN A 282 16.71 -11.08 -27.33
N TYR A 283 17.80 -11.84 -27.47
CA TYR A 283 18.06 -13.05 -26.68
C TYR A 283 18.23 -12.73 -25.19
N VAL A 284 18.91 -11.65 -24.89
CA VAL A 284 19.04 -11.10 -23.53
C VAL A 284 17.68 -10.68 -22.96
N LYS A 285 16.84 -9.98 -23.73
CA LYS A 285 15.49 -9.60 -23.27
C LYS A 285 14.64 -10.81 -22.92
N GLU A 286 14.75 -11.90 -23.69
CA GLU A 286 14.07 -13.17 -23.37
C GLU A 286 14.63 -13.82 -22.10
N MET A 287 15.94 -13.70 -21.85
CA MET A 287 16.59 -14.20 -20.65
C MET A 287 16.22 -13.39 -19.40
N CYS A 288 16.23 -12.07 -19.46
CA CYS A 288 15.72 -11.19 -18.39
C CYS A 288 14.28 -11.55 -18.02
N LYS A 289 13.44 -11.82 -19.03
CA LYS A 289 12.05 -12.27 -18.83
C LYS A 289 11.93 -13.69 -18.24
N LYS A 290 12.84 -14.60 -18.61
CA LYS A 290 12.84 -16.01 -18.14
C LYS A 290 13.38 -16.17 -16.73
N PHE A 291 14.29 -15.30 -16.30
CA PHE A 291 14.96 -15.36 -14.99
C PHE A 291 14.52 -14.27 -14.00
N GLY A 292 13.60 -13.38 -14.41
CA GLY A 292 13.02 -12.36 -13.52
C GLY A 292 14.02 -11.27 -13.10
N ILE A 293 15.03 -10.98 -13.93
CA ILE A 293 16.03 -9.95 -13.67
C ILE A 293 15.59 -8.67 -14.38
N SER A 294 15.57 -7.54 -13.67
CA SER A 294 15.09 -6.28 -14.22
C SER A 294 15.92 -5.83 -15.44
N GLN A 295 15.23 -5.29 -16.44
CA GLN A 295 15.85 -4.79 -17.67
C GLN A 295 16.83 -3.63 -17.37
N SER A 296 16.55 -2.84 -16.32
CA SER A 296 17.40 -1.73 -15.85
C SER A 296 18.76 -2.18 -15.31
N LEU A 297 18.83 -3.36 -14.67
CA LEU A 297 20.09 -3.97 -14.26
C LEU A 297 20.95 -4.37 -15.47
N PHE A 298 20.31 -4.80 -16.56
CA PHE A 298 21.00 -5.23 -17.76
C PHE A 298 21.44 -4.05 -18.64
N ASP A 299 20.62 -3.02 -18.82
CA ASP A 299 21.02 -1.83 -19.59
C ASP A 299 22.26 -1.14 -18.97
N LYS A 300 22.36 -1.14 -17.63
CA LYS A 300 23.56 -0.69 -16.90
C LYS A 300 24.79 -1.60 -17.09
N LEU A 301 24.60 -2.88 -17.43
CA LEU A 301 25.68 -3.81 -17.80
C LEU A 301 26.09 -3.62 -19.26
N LYS A 302 25.13 -3.43 -20.18
CA LYS A 302 25.36 -3.21 -21.61
C LYS A 302 26.20 -1.96 -21.89
N ASP A 303 25.91 -0.85 -21.22
CA ASP A 303 26.73 0.38 -21.30
C ASP A 303 28.19 0.16 -20.86
N ARG A 304 28.44 -0.91 -20.09
CA ARG A 304 29.77 -1.28 -19.59
C ARG A 304 30.49 -2.29 -20.49
N PHE A 305 29.78 -3.14 -21.23
CA PHE A 305 30.33 -4.07 -22.23
C PHE A 305 30.48 -3.46 -23.64
N GLY A 306 29.93 -2.26 -23.87
CA GLY A 306 30.05 -1.50 -25.11
C GLY A 306 31.39 -0.78 -25.32
N LYS A 307 32.52 -1.48 -25.14
CA LYS A 307 33.85 -1.06 -25.63
C LYS A 307 34.67 -2.24 -26.16
#